data_AF-A0A961VXJ0-F1
#
_entry.id   AF-A0A961VXJ0-F1
#
_cell.length_a   1.000
_cell.length_b   1.000
_cell.length_c   1.000
_cell.angle_alpha   90.00
_cell.angle_beta   90.00
_cell.angle_gamma   90.00
#
_symmetry.space_group_name_H-M   'P 1'
#
loop_
_entity.id
_entity.type
_entity.pdbx_description
1 polymer ?
#
loop_
_entity_poly.entity_id
_entity_poly.type
_entity_poly.pdbx_seq_one_letter_code
_entity_poly.pdbx_strand_id
1 'polypeptide(L)'
;MEESDWIAIFALLFAVLGFVVGLFQYRKAQRWKIAEFVANEFKEFENDPVVADAMLILDWNPIKTPLAIMAETGRKLSEYPINHNDLEESLRHHGDVPQGFSEKQSILRQTFDHFFAKLGRFEHYIDAVLINKSDLDPYITYWMDALCGNGQILSRETCQKIWKFLKDYDYDDVVMLLSRYGCRFA
;
A
#
# COMPACT_ATOMS: atom_id res chain seq x y z
N MET A 1 19.01 -57.95 -20.24
CA MET A 1 19.22 -56.55 -19.90
C MET A 1 20.70 -56.31 -20.04
N GLU A 2 21.06 -55.58 -21.08
CA GLU A 2 22.45 -55.34 -21.44
C GLU A 2 23.05 -54.25 -20.51
N GLU A 3 24.37 -54.19 -20.40
CA GLU A 3 25.07 -53.19 -19.59
C GLU A 3 24.72 -51.75 -19.99
N SER A 4 24.43 -51.54 -21.28
CA SER A 4 23.95 -50.29 -21.87
C SER A 4 22.60 -49.81 -21.30
N ASP A 5 21.69 -50.73 -20.97
CA ASP A 5 20.36 -50.41 -20.44
C ASP A 5 20.46 -49.75 -19.06
N TRP A 6 21.34 -50.26 -18.20
CA TRP A 6 21.55 -49.71 -16.86
C TRP A 6 22.18 -48.33 -16.89
N ILE A 7 23.15 -48.11 -17.77
CA ILE A 7 23.78 -46.79 -17.95
C ILE A 7 22.72 -45.77 -18.39
N ALA A 8 21.85 -46.14 -19.33
CA ALA A 8 20.78 -45.26 -19.80
C ALA A 8 19.77 -44.94 -18.67
N ILE A 9 19.38 -45.93 -17.87
CA ILE A 9 18.49 -45.74 -16.71
C ILE A 9 19.12 -44.79 -15.69
N PHE A 10 20.39 -44.98 -15.33
CA PHE A 10 21.08 -44.09 -14.39
C PHE A 10 21.23 -42.68 -14.94
N ALA A 11 21.60 -42.52 -16.22
CA ALA A 11 21.71 -41.21 -16.86
C ALA A 11 20.36 -40.46 -16.81
N LEU A 12 19.26 -41.15 -17.11
CA LEU A 12 17.92 -40.57 -17.01
C LEU A 12 17.57 -40.18 -15.57
N LEU A 13 17.85 -41.04 -14.59
CA LEU A 13 17.61 -40.74 -13.17
C LEU A 13 18.39 -39.51 -12.70
N PHE A 14 19.67 -39.40 -13.06
CA PHE A 14 20.49 -38.23 -12.72
C PHE A 14 20.00 -36.96 -13.42
N ALA A 15 19.58 -37.06 -14.68
CA ALA A 15 19.02 -35.91 -15.41
C ALA A 15 17.74 -35.41 -14.75
N VAL A 16 16.82 -36.31 -14.39
CA VAL A 16 15.57 -35.97 -13.68
C VAL A 16 15.87 -35.37 -12.31
N LEU A 17 16.79 -35.96 -11.54
CA LEU A 17 17.18 -35.45 -10.23
C LEU A 17 17.78 -34.04 -10.34
N GLY A 18 18.70 -33.83 -11.29
CA GLY A 18 19.31 -32.54 -11.57
C GLY A 18 18.28 -31.50 -11.96
N PHE A 19 17.31 -31.86 -12.81
CA PHE A 19 16.20 -30.98 -13.20
C PHE A 19 15.32 -30.59 -12.01
N VAL A 20 14.93 -31.55 -11.16
CA VAL A 20 14.10 -31.29 -9.96
C VAL A 20 14.83 -30.36 -8.98
N VAL A 21 16.11 -30.63 -8.72
CA VAL A 21 16.94 -29.78 -7.85
C VAL A 21 17.09 -28.38 -8.44
N GLY A 22 17.34 -28.27 -9.76
CA GLY A 22 17.42 -26.99 -10.46
C GLY A 22 16.12 -26.20 -10.37
N LEU A 23 14.98 -26.85 -10.56
CA LEU A 23 13.66 -26.21 -10.43
C LEU A 23 13.39 -25.74 -9.00
N PHE A 24 13.79 -26.51 -7.99
CA PHE A 24 13.67 -26.11 -6.59
C PHE A 24 14.53 -24.88 -6.27
N GLN A 25 15.80 -24.89 -6.71
CA GLN A 25 16.70 -23.73 -6.54
C GLN A 25 16.18 -22.49 -7.27
N TYR A 26 15.67 -22.65 -8.50
CA TYR A 26 15.06 -21.56 -9.26
C TYR A 26 13.87 -20.94 -8.51
N ARG A 27 12.95 -21.76 -8.01
CA ARG A 27 11.79 -21.29 -7.24
C ARG A 27 12.22 -20.56 -5.96
N LYS A 28 13.22 -21.08 -5.24
CA LYS A 28 13.77 -20.40 -4.06
C LYS A 28 14.36 -19.04 -4.46
N ALA A 29 15.19 -18.99 -5.50
CA ALA A 29 15.78 -17.74 -5.96
C ALA A 29 14.74 -16.70 -6.39
N GLN A 30 13.67 -17.11 -7.08
CA GLN A 30 12.56 -16.22 -7.45
C GLN A 30 11.85 -15.64 -6.23
N ARG A 31 11.57 -16.47 -5.20
CA ARG A 31 10.98 -15.96 -3.95
C ARG A 31 11.86 -14.93 -3.25
N TRP A 32 13.18 -15.13 -3.25
CA TRP A 32 14.11 -14.15 -2.69
C TRP A 32 14.07 -12.83 -3.47
N LYS A 33 14.02 -12.87 -4.80
CA LYS A 33 13.90 -11.67 -5.64
C LYS A 33 12.60 -10.91 -5.40
N ILE A 34 11.49 -11.63 -5.27
CA ILE A 34 10.18 -11.01 -4.95
C ILE A 34 10.23 -10.35 -3.58
N ALA A 35 10.77 -11.03 -2.57
CA ALA A 35 10.90 -10.45 -1.22
C ALA A 35 11.79 -9.20 -1.21
N GLU A 36 12.91 -9.22 -1.93
CA GLU A 36 13.80 -8.06 -2.07
C GLU A 36 13.10 -6.90 -2.80
N PHE A 37 12.38 -7.19 -3.89
CA PHE A 37 11.60 -6.19 -4.62
C PHE A 37 10.56 -5.55 -3.70
N VAL A 38 9.74 -6.33 -3.00
CA VAL A 38 8.70 -5.80 -2.10
C VAL A 38 9.32 -4.98 -0.97
N ALA A 39 10.40 -5.45 -0.37
CA ALA A 39 11.10 -4.70 0.69
C ALA A 39 11.60 -3.34 0.19
N ASN A 40 12.12 -3.28 -1.04
CA ASN A 40 12.58 -2.04 -1.65
C ASN A 40 11.42 -1.10 -2.01
N GLU A 41 10.35 -1.61 -2.63
CA GLU A 41 9.17 -0.79 -2.96
C GLU A 41 8.50 -0.23 -1.70
N PHE A 42 8.37 -1.03 -0.64
CA PHE A 42 7.82 -0.56 0.62
C PHE A 42 8.74 0.45 1.30
N LYS A 43 10.06 0.23 1.24
CA LYS A 43 11.04 1.21 1.72
C LYS A 43 10.94 2.52 0.94
N GLU A 44 10.76 2.51 -0.37
CA GLU A 44 10.56 3.73 -1.16
C GLU A 44 9.23 4.42 -0.84
N PHE A 45 8.20 3.63 -0.53
CA PHE A 45 6.91 4.13 -0.07
C PHE A 45 7.02 4.84 1.28
N GLU A 46 7.60 4.21 2.31
CA GLU A 46 7.70 4.78 3.65
C GLU A 46 8.67 5.98 3.73
N ASN A 47 9.72 5.99 2.89
CA ASN A 47 10.69 7.09 2.86
C ASN A 47 10.23 8.28 2.01
N ASP A 48 9.08 8.17 1.34
CA ASP A 48 8.44 9.33 0.75
C ASP A 48 7.88 10.21 1.88
N PRO A 49 8.33 11.47 1.99
CA PRO A 49 8.02 12.29 3.15
C PRO A 49 6.54 12.69 3.21
N VAL A 50 5.84 12.76 2.05
CA VAL A 50 4.40 13.03 1.99
C VAL A 50 3.58 11.79 2.37
N VAL A 51 4.06 10.60 2.02
CA VAL A 51 3.47 9.33 2.51
C VAL A 51 3.64 9.20 4.02
N ALA A 52 4.84 9.48 4.54
CA ALA A 52 5.11 9.46 5.97
C ALA A 52 4.20 10.42 6.75
N ASP A 53 3.96 11.62 6.21
CA ASP A 53 2.97 12.56 6.77
C ASP A 53 1.56 11.96 6.83
N ALA A 54 1.10 11.34 5.74
CA ALA A 54 -0.23 10.72 5.69
C ALA A 54 -0.35 9.60 6.73
N MET A 55 0.66 8.74 6.84
CA MET A 55 0.74 7.65 7.83
C MET A 55 0.72 8.20 9.26
N LEU A 56 1.43 9.30 9.53
CA LEU A 56 1.43 9.97 10.83
C LEU A 56 0.07 10.58 11.17
N ILE A 57 -0.62 11.20 10.20
CA ILE A 57 -1.98 11.75 10.38
C ILE A 57 -3.00 10.62 10.64
N LEU A 58 -2.80 9.45 10.01
CA LEU A 58 -3.65 8.28 10.22
C LEU A 58 -3.46 7.66 11.61
N ASP A 59 -2.22 7.61 12.13
CA ASP A 59 -1.89 6.95 13.40
C ASP A 59 -2.15 7.84 14.62
N TRP A 60 -1.88 9.15 14.52
CA TRP A 60 -1.97 10.07 15.66
C TRP A 60 -3.06 11.12 15.52
N ASN A 61 -3.89 11.21 16.57
CA ASN A 61 -4.95 12.22 16.68
C ASN A 61 -5.08 12.79 18.11
N PRO A 62 -4.84 14.09 18.33
CA PRO A 62 -4.35 15.08 17.38
C PRO A 62 -2.83 15.00 17.17
N ILE A 63 -2.34 15.38 15.99
CA ILE A 63 -0.91 15.49 15.69
C ILE A 63 -0.47 16.94 15.47
N LYS A 64 0.74 17.29 15.94
CA LYS A 64 1.42 18.55 15.66
C LYS A 64 2.74 18.24 14.97
N THR A 65 2.76 18.26 13.65
CA THR A 65 3.98 18.04 12.87
C THR A 65 4.06 19.02 11.70
N PRO A 66 5.25 19.56 11.37
CA PRO A 66 5.43 20.23 10.09
C PRO A 66 5.29 19.19 8.97
N LEU A 67 4.26 19.33 8.13
CA LEU A 67 4.05 18.43 7.00
C LEU A 67 5.08 18.73 5.89
N ALA A 68 5.73 17.72 5.36
CA ALA A 68 6.69 17.77 4.27
C ALA A 68 6.13 18.39 2.98
N ILE A 69 4.85 18.12 2.65
CA ILE A 69 4.20 18.73 1.47
C ILE A 69 4.21 20.27 1.53
N MET A 70 4.38 20.83 2.73
CA MET A 70 4.49 22.25 2.94
C MET A 70 5.86 22.80 2.60
N ALA A 71 6.91 22.01 2.81
CA ALA A 71 8.25 22.35 2.35
C ALA A 71 8.29 22.41 0.82
N GLU A 72 7.56 21.52 0.14
CA GLU A 72 7.44 21.51 -1.32
C GLU A 72 6.60 22.68 -1.86
N THR A 73 5.53 23.05 -1.16
CA THR A 73 4.61 24.11 -1.59
C THR A 73 4.95 25.51 -1.06
N GLY A 74 5.96 25.62 -0.18
CA GLY A 74 6.34 26.88 0.49
C GLY A 74 5.34 27.39 1.53
N ARG A 75 4.39 26.56 1.97
CA ARG A 75 3.33 26.92 2.93
C ARG A 75 3.78 26.67 4.38
N LYS A 76 3.12 27.25 5.39
CA LYS A 76 3.40 26.96 6.83
C LYS A 76 2.11 26.68 7.64
N LEU A 77 1.89 25.44 8.09
CA LEU A 77 0.83 25.04 9.02
C LEU A 77 1.41 24.53 10.34
N SER A 78 2.72 24.64 10.56
CA SER A 78 3.45 24.05 11.71
C SER A 78 2.95 24.48 13.09
N GLU A 79 1.92 25.33 13.18
CA GLU A 79 1.33 25.84 14.41
C GLU A 79 -0.06 25.24 14.73
N TYR A 80 -0.72 24.58 13.77
CA TYR A 80 -2.09 24.07 13.98
C TYR A 80 -2.12 22.56 14.19
N PRO A 81 -2.71 22.06 15.30
CA PRO A 81 -2.93 20.63 15.45
C PRO A 81 -3.87 20.14 14.35
N ILE A 82 -3.51 19.03 13.71
CA ILE A 82 -4.35 18.30 12.79
C ILE A 82 -5.05 17.20 13.58
N ASN A 83 -6.35 17.07 13.37
CA ASN A 83 -7.15 16.01 13.97
C ASN A 83 -7.92 15.24 12.88
N HIS A 84 -8.55 14.13 13.26
CA HIS A 84 -9.34 13.34 12.29
C HIS A 84 -10.52 14.14 11.68
N ASN A 85 -11.09 15.11 12.38
CA ASN A 85 -12.14 15.95 11.80
C ASN A 85 -11.59 16.84 10.67
N ASP A 86 -10.35 17.33 10.78
CA ASP A 86 -9.68 18.05 9.70
C ASP A 86 -9.42 17.15 8.49
N LEU A 87 -9.05 15.89 8.73
CA LEU A 87 -8.93 14.88 7.67
C LEU A 87 -10.28 14.66 6.98
N GLU A 88 -11.33 14.38 7.75
CA GLU A 88 -12.68 14.15 7.23
C GLU A 88 -13.20 15.33 6.39
N GLU A 89 -12.99 16.56 6.86
CA GLU A 89 -13.39 17.76 6.12
C GLU A 89 -12.55 17.98 4.84
N SER A 90 -11.29 17.56 4.82
CA SER A 90 -10.44 17.67 3.63
C SER A 90 -10.76 16.64 2.53
N LEU A 91 -11.32 15.49 2.93
CA LEU A 91 -11.73 14.41 2.03
C LEU A 91 -13.17 14.54 1.52
N ARG A 92 -13.84 15.67 1.74
CA ARG A 92 -15.17 15.91 1.17
C ARG A 92 -15.12 15.97 -0.36
N HIS A 93 -16.26 15.72 -1.01
CA HIS A 93 -16.38 15.93 -2.45
C HIS A 93 -16.32 17.44 -2.75
N HIS A 94 -15.68 17.85 -3.85
CA HIS A 94 -15.52 19.27 -4.17
C HIS A 94 -16.87 19.98 -4.41
N GLY A 95 -17.88 19.25 -4.89
CA GLY A 95 -19.26 19.73 -5.02
C GLY A 95 -19.94 20.07 -3.69
N ASP A 96 -19.48 19.49 -2.58
CA ASP A 96 -20.04 19.77 -1.23
C ASP A 96 -19.41 21.01 -0.58
N VAL A 97 -18.37 21.57 -1.20
CA VAL A 97 -17.58 22.69 -0.66
C VAL A 97 -17.53 23.82 -1.68
N PRO A 98 -18.66 24.52 -1.93
CA PRO A 98 -18.78 25.51 -3.02
C PRO A 98 -17.85 26.72 -2.87
N GLN A 99 -17.42 27.02 -1.64
CA GLN A 99 -16.45 28.09 -1.35
C GLN A 99 -14.99 27.63 -1.54
N GLY A 100 -14.77 26.37 -1.91
CA GLY A 100 -13.46 25.75 -1.95
C GLY A 100 -12.94 25.34 -0.57
N PHE A 101 -11.86 24.58 -0.58
CA PHE A 101 -11.18 24.12 0.63
C PHE A 101 -10.31 25.23 1.21
N SER A 102 -10.26 25.31 2.53
CA SER A 102 -9.24 26.10 3.24
C SER A 102 -7.83 25.64 2.87
N GLU A 103 -6.82 26.45 3.17
CA GLU A 103 -5.42 26.07 2.95
C GLU A 103 -5.05 24.76 3.67
N LYS A 104 -5.49 24.61 4.93
CA LYS A 104 -5.30 23.39 5.71
C LYS A 104 -5.92 22.17 5.04
N GLN A 105 -7.18 22.26 4.64
CA GLN A 105 -7.88 21.18 3.97
C GLN A 105 -7.23 20.84 2.62
N SER A 106 -6.81 21.86 1.85
CA SER A 106 -6.15 21.66 0.55
C SER A 106 -4.83 20.91 0.70
N ILE A 107 -4.07 21.19 1.77
CA ILE A 107 -2.81 20.51 2.07
C ILE A 107 -3.06 19.06 2.46
N LEU A 108 -3.98 18.80 3.40
CA LEU A 108 -4.34 17.44 3.80
C LEU A 108 -4.84 16.62 2.61
N ARG A 109 -5.68 17.23 1.76
CA ARG A 109 -6.17 16.61 0.55
C ARG A 109 -5.04 16.20 -0.39
N GLN A 110 -4.08 17.09 -0.68
CA GLN A 110 -2.93 16.78 -1.53
C GLN A 110 -2.03 15.69 -0.92
N THR A 111 -1.84 15.72 0.40
CA THR A 111 -1.10 14.67 1.13
C THR A 111 -1.74 13.30 0.91
N PHE A 112 -3.06 13.21 1.07
CA PHE A 112 -3.79 11.94 0.90
C PHE A 112 -3.94 11.53 -0.58
N ASP A 113 -4.10 12.48 -1.51
CA ASP A 113 -4.07 12.21 -2.96
C ASP A 113 -2.76 11.49 -3.35
N HIS A 114 -1.62 12.00 -2.87
CA HIS A 114 -0.30 11.42 -3.12
C HIS A 114 -0.13 10.05 -2.44
N PHE A 115 -0.55 9.95 -1.18
CA PHE A 115 -0.55 8.68 -0.44
C PHE A 115 -1.33 7.59 -1.17
N PHE A 116 -2.58 7.87 -1.59
CA PHE A 116 -3.42 6.90 -2.28
C PHE A 116 -2.88 6.55 -3.67
N ALA A 117 -2.35 7.52 -4.42
CA ALA A 117 -1.72 7.25 -5.71
C ALA A 117 -0.51 6.30 -5.57
N LYS A 118 0.30 6.45 -4.51
CA LYS A 118 1.41 5.55 -4.24
C LYS A 118 0.96 4.19 -3.71
N LEU A 119 -0.04 4.17 -2.83
CA LEU A 119 -0.60 2.94 -2.27
C LEU A 119 -1.22 2.04 -3.36
N GLY A 120 -1.90 2.64 -4.34
CA GLY A 120 -2.49 1.93 -5.48
C GLY A 120 -1.47 1.15 -6.32
N ARG A 121 -0.19 1.54 -6.32
CA ARG A 121 0.87 0.81 -7.06
C ARG A 121 1.02 -0.64 -6.61
N PHE A 122 0.82 -0.90 -5.32
CA PHE A 122 0.90 -2.26 -4.81
C PHE A 122 -0.18 -3.17 -5.39
N GLU A 123 -1.37 -2.62 -5.66
CA GLU A 123 -2.41 -3.37 -6.37
C GLU A 123 -1.99 -3.67 -7.81
N HIS A 124 -1.39 -2.72 -8.52
CA HIS A 124 -0.88 -2.97 -9.87
C HIS A 124 0.18 -4.08 -9.88
N TYR A 125 1.04 -4.18 -8.86
CA TYR A 125 2.01 -5.28 -8.77
C TYR A 125 1.33 -6.63 -8.52
N ILE A 126 0.24 -6.67 -7.75
CA ILE A 126 -0.54 -7.89 -7.55
C ILE A 126 -1.27 -8.28 -8.85
N ASP A 127 -1.91 -7.32 -9.52
CA ASP A 127 -2.65 -7.54 -10.76
C ASP A 127 -1.74 -8.02 -11.90
N ALA A 128 -0.54 -7.46 -12.00
CA ALA A 128 0.50 -7.90 -12.91
C ALA A 128 1.14 -9.26 -12.55
N VAL A 129 0.71 -9.90 -11.46
CA VAL A 129 1.25 -11.18 -10.94
C VAL A 129 2.75 -11.09 -10.65
N LEU A 130 3.24 -9.89 -10.35
CA LEU A 130 4.64 -9.68 -9.95
C LEU A 130 4.85 -10.10 -8.49
N ILE A 131 3.85 -9.83 -7.65
CA ILE A 131 3.81 -10.18 -6.23
C ILE A 131 2.44 -10.76 -5.89
N ASN A 132 2.31 -11.39 -4.73
CA ASN A 132 1.03 -11.77 -4.14
C ASN A 132 0.72 -10.89 -2.94
N LYS A 133 -0.55 -10.83 -2.54
CA LYS A 133 -0.98 -10.17 -1.30
C LYS A 133 -0.13 -10.58 -0.08
N SER A 134 0.15 -11.87 0.06
CA SER A 134 0.95 -12.40 1.18
C SER A 134 2.39 -11.86 1.24
N ASP A 135 2.92 -11.39 0.10
CA ASP A 135 4.26 -10.81 0.06
C ASP A 135 4.27 -9.40 0.69
N LEU A 136 3.13 -8.69 0.69
CA LEU A 136 2.94 -7.36 1.28
C LEU A 136 2.50 -7.39 2.76
N ASP A 137 1.87 -8.48 3.19
CA ASP A 137 1.29 -8.60 4.54
C ASP A 137 2.21 -8.13 5.69
N PRO A 138 3.54 -8.42 5.70
CA PRO A 138 4.42 -7.96 6.77
C PRO A 138 4.53 -6.43 6.90
N TYR A 139 4.21 -5.69 5.85
CA TYR A 139 4.47 -4.24 5.76
C TYR A 139 3.19 -3.41 5.87
N ILE A 140 2.11 -3.83 5.22
CA ILE A 140 0.93 -2.97 5.03
C ILE A 140 -0.28 -3.35 5.88
N THR A 141 -0.32 -4.55 6.48
CA THR A 141 -1.53 -5.07 7.15
C THR A 141 -2.08 -4.09 8.18
N TYR A 142 -1.22 -3.51 9.01
CA TYR A 142 -1.64 -2.54 10.03
C TYR A 142 -2.35 -1.32 9.42
N TRP A 143 -1.83 -0.77 8.31
CA TRP A 143 -2.44 0.37 7.63
C TRP A 143 -3.74 -0.01 6.92
N MET A 144 -3.80 -1.21 6.35
CA MET A 144 -5.03 -1.72 5.74
C MET A 144 -6.13 -1.90 6.79
N ASP A 145 -5.79 -2.45 7.96
CA ASP A 145 -6.73 -2.61 9.07
C ASP A 145 -7.22 -1.26 9.61
N ALA A 146 -6.33 -0.25 9.71
CA ALA A 146 -6.71 1.10 10.08
C ALA A 146 -7.71 1.70 9.08
N LEU A 147 -7.40 1.66 7.78
CA LEU A 147 -8.26 2.17 6.70
C LEU A 147 -9.58 1.39 6.58
N CYS A 148 -9.59 0.10 6.93
CA CYS A 148 -10.80 -0.72 6.94
C CYS A 148 -11.64 -0.59 8.20
N GLY A 149 -11.20 0.18 9.19
CA GLY A 149 -11.91 0.31 10.46
C GLY A 149 -11.90 -0.99 11.29
N ASN A 150 -10.98 -1.91 10.98
CA ASN A 150 -10.68 -3.08 11.81
C ASN A 150 -9.75 -2.70 12.98
N GLY A 151 -9.00 -1.61 12.84
CA GLY A 151 -8.18 -1.03 13.89
C GLY A 151 -8.96 -0.16 14.89
N GLN A 152 -8.24 0.41 15.86
CA GLN A 152 -8.82 1.29 16.91
C GLN A 152 -8.57 2.79 16.67
N ILE A 153 -7.89 3.14 15.59
CA ILE A 153 -7.34 4.49 15.40
C ILE A 153 -8.36 5.39 14.71
N LEU A 154 -8.85 4.99 13.54
CA LEU A 154 -9.87 5.71 12.81
C LEU A 154 -11.26 5.30 13.29
N SER A 155 -12.17 6.27 13.35
CA SER A 155 -13.57 5.96 13.56
C SER A 155 -14.15 5.31 12.30
N ARG A 156 -15.22 4.51 12.46
CA ARG A 156 -15.93 3.93 11.31
C ARG A 156 -16.44 5.00 10.33
N GLU A 157 -16.85 6.16 10.85
CA GLU A 157 -17.29 7.30 10.03
C GLU A 157 -16.13 7.85 9.19
N THR A 158 -14.96 8.02 9.79
CA THR A 158 -13.74 8.45 9.10
C THR A 158 -13.40 7.48 7.95
N CYS A 159 -13.43 6.17 8.20
CA CYS A 159 -13.16 5.17 7.18
C CYS A 159 -14.19 5.20 6.04
N GLN A 160 -15.47 5.42 6.34
CA GLN A 160 -16.52 5.58 5.32
C GLN A 160 -16.31 6.82 4.45
N LYS A 161 -15.86 7.94 5.05
CA LYS A 161 -15.53 9.16 4.30
C LYS A 161 -14.30 8.94 3.40
N ILE A 162 -13.27 8.26 3.89
CA ILE A 162 -12.11 7.85 3.07
C ILE A 162 -12.58 6.96 1.91
N TRP A 163 -13.40 5.94 2.18
CA TRP A 163 -13.89 5.04 1.13
C TRP A 163 -14.71 5.78 0.07
N LYS A 164 -15.61 6.67 0.51
CA LYS A 164 -16.38 7.52 -0.40
C LYS A 164 -15.46 8.38 -1.26
N PHE A 165 -14.44 9.00 -0.66
CA PHE A 165 -13.45 9.77 -1.39
C PHE A 165 -12.73 8.94 -2.45
N LEU A 166 -12.24 7.74 -2.09
CA LEU A 166 -11.57 6.85 -3.04
C LEU A 166 -12.46 6.54 -4.24
N LYS A 167 -13.76 6.35 -4.00
CA LYS A 167 -14.74 6.08 -5.06
C LYS A 167 -15.11 7.30 -5.89
N ASP A 168 -15.28 8.46 -5.26
CA ASP A 168 -15.64 9.69 -5.97
C ASP A 168 -14.50 10.21 -6.88
N TYR A 169 -13.26 9.81 -6.61
CA TYR A 169 -12.04 10.26 -7.33
C TYR A 169 -11.29 9.11 -8.04
N ASP A 170 -11.98 8.01 -8.34
CA ASP A 170 -11.47 6.90 -9.17
C ASP A 170 -10.16 6.24 -8.69
N TYR A 171 -9.93 6.19 -7.38
CA TYR A 171 -8.84 5.41 -6.77
C TYR A 171 -9.20 3.92 -6.68
N ASP A 172 -9.64 3.33 -7.80
CA ASP A 172 -10.13 1.95 -7.86
C ASP A 172 -9.07 0.93 -7.45
N ASP A 173 -7.79 1.17 -7.76
CA ASP A 173 -6.69 0.31 -7.33
C ASP A 173 -6.57 0.23 -5.81
N VAL A 174 -6.75 1.35 -5.12
CA VAL A 174 -6.74 1.38 -3.64
C VAL A 174 -7.96 0.65 -3.09
N VAL A 175 -9.14 0.83 -3.72
CA VAL A 175 -10.36 0.10 -3.33
C VAL A 175 -10.15 -1.41 -3.49
N MET A 176 -9.56 -1.85 -4.60
CA MET A 176 -9.27 -3.27 -4.84
C MET A 176 -8.29 -3.80 -3.81
N LEU A 177 -7.21 -3.07 -3.53
CA LEU A 177 -6.24 -3.43 -2.49
C LEU A 177 -6.92 -3.60 -1.14
N LEU A 178 -7.67 -2.59 -0.69
CA LEU A 178 -8.42 -2.64 0.57
C LEU A 178 -9.38 -3.83 0.62
N SER A 179 -10.06 -4.13 -0.49
CA SER A 179 -10.96 -5.29 -0.60
C SER A 179 -10.24 -6.62 -0.40
N ARG A 180 -8.97 -6.75 -0.85
CA ARG A 180 -8.12 -7.93 -0.59
C ARG A 180 -7.77 -8.09 0.89
N TYR A 181 -7.81 -7.01 1.66
CA TYR A 181 -7.63 -6.99 3.11
C TYR A 181 -8.95 -7.06 3.88
N GLY A 182 -10.08 -7.24 3.20
CA GLY A 182 -11.37 -7.47 3.84
C GLY A 182 -12.19 -6.22 4.13
N CYS A 183 -11.79 -5.03 3.63
CA CYS A 183 -12.65 -3.86 3.63
C CYS A 183 -13.96 -4.15 2.93
N ARG A 184 -15.07 -3.86 3.60
CA ARG A 184 -16.40 -3.85 2.99
C ARG A 184 -17.18 -2.66 3.52
N PHE A 185 -16.99 -1.51 2.88
CA PHE A 185 -17.88 -0.38 3.07
C PHE A 185 -18.98 -0.47 2.01
N ALA A 186 -20.18 -0.78 2.47
CA ALA A 186 -21.41 -0.79 1.68
C ALA A 186 -22.04 0.60 1.68
#